data_AF-A0A4Y9Y4D1-F1
#
_entry.id   AF-A0A4Y9Y4D1-F1
#
_cell.length_a   1.000
_cell.length_b   1.000
_cell.length_c   1.000
_cell.angle_alpha   90.00
_cell.angle_beta   90.00
_cell.angle_gamma   90.00
#
_symmetry.space_group_name_H-M   'P 1'
#
loop_
_entity.id
_entity.type
_entity.pdbx_description
1 polymer ?
#
loop_
_entity_poly.entity_id
_entity_poly.type
_entity_poly.pdbx_seq_one_letter_code
_entity_poly.pdbx_strand_id
1 'polypeptide(L)'
;MSYHPYSAAYGQQNTLSANHTAASSSQTNTNSLSGSSNAVQSSDAVNYDNVVLPSRAQLDQEMYEAKLARDQGRISPTQYCEVLARCMHAREARLDRAMQGLRRAKQGENTRELINRNFDLTDSEVGESREQARRRIELKLENLRRHEQGICRRRVTRGF
;
A
#
# COMPACT_ATOMS: atom_id res chain seq x y z
N MET A 1 -8.84 35.52 61.65
CA MET A 1 -9.00 35.53 60.18
C MET A 1 -9.17 36.97 59.74
N SER A 2 -8.50 37.41 58.68
CA SER A 2 -8.81 38.64 57.97
C SER A 2 -8.53 38.42 56.48
N TYR A 3 -9.42 38.93 55.64
CA TYR A 3 -9.44 38.72 54.20
C TYR A 3 -9.51 40.10 53.56
N HIS A 4 -8.57 40.47 52.69
CA HIS A 4 -8.77 41.59 51.76
C HIS A 4 -8.05 41.32 50.41
N PRO A 5 -8.62 41.75 49.27
CA PRO A 5 -8.19 41.32 47.94
C PRO A 5 -7.50 42.42 47.09
N TYR A 6 -6.82 42.00 46.01
CA TYR A 6 -6.62 42.68 44.70
C TYR A 6 -6.29 44.21 44.67
N SER A 7 -5.26 44.69 43.94
CA SER A 7 -5.09 44.52 42.48
C SER A 7 -3.73 44.97 41.90
N ALA A 8 -3.32 44.30 40.81
CA ALA A 8 -2.71 44.82 39.56
C ALA A 8 -1.43 45.72 39.51
N ALA A 9 -0.39 45.21 38.81
CA ALA A 9 0.41 45.89 37.74
C ALA A 9 1.43 44.89 37.14
N TYR A 10 1.25 44.36 35.92
CA TYR A 10 1.68 44.87 34.59
C TYR A 10 3.05 44.34 34.08
N GLY A 11 3.08 43.92 32.81
CA GLY A 11 4.23 43.34 32.09
C GLY A 11 3.84 42.04 31.36
N GLN A 12 3.18 42.09 30.18
CA GLN A 12 3.79 42.16 28.83
C GLN A 12 4.85 41.05 28.57
N GLN A 13 4.91 40.32 27.44
CA GLN A 13 4.13 40.20 26.18
C GLN A 13 4.57 38.83 25.54
N ASN A 14 3.95 38.17 24.56
CA ASN A 14 2.79 38.40 23.67
C ASN A 14 2.17 37.03 23.29
N THR A 15 0.91 37.00 22.82
CA THR A 15 0.36 35.90 22.00
C THR A 15 -0.48 36.44 20.83
N LEU A 16 -0.38 35.75 19.69
CA LEU A 16 -1.15 35.84 18.43
C LEU A 16 -2.43 36.70 18.37
N SER A 17 -2.54 37.51 17.31
CA SER A 17 -3.74 37.51 16.45
C SER A 17 -3.46 38.05 15.03
N ALA A 18 -4.41 37.81 14.13
CA ALA A 18 -4.30 37.98 12.68
C ALA A 18 -4.49 39.41 12.18
N ASN A 19 -4.06 39.65 10.92
CA ASN A 19 -4.66 40.66 10.06
C ASN A 19 -5.30 39.97 8.85
N HIS A 20 -6.59 40.22 8.65
CA HIS A 20 -7.31 39.89 7.43
C HIS A 20 -7.11 40.99 6.38
N THR A 21 -7.06 40.61 5.10
CA THR A 21 -7.64 41.45 4.04
C THR A 21 -8.41 40.52 3.11
N ALA A 22 -9.71 40.79 2.94
CA ALA A 22 -10.58 40.01 2.07
C ALA A 22 -10.58 40.57 0.64
N ALA A 23 -10.69 39.67 -0.34
CA ALA A 23 -11.27 39.99 -1.64
C ALA A 23 -12.39 38.97 -1.90
N SER A 24 -13.63 39.45 -1.87
CA SER A 24 -14.82 38.64 -2.14
C SER A 24 -15.16 38.68 -3.63
N SER A 25 -15.34 37.51 -4.24
CA SER A 25 -16.17 37.38 -5.44
C SER A 25 -17.02 36.10 -5.34
N SER A 26 -18.21 36.27 -4.78
CA SER A 26 -19.21 35.21 -4.68
C SER A 26 -19.63 34.72 -6.07
N GLN A 27 -19.46 33.42 -6.35
CA GLN A 27 -20.40 32.68 -7.20
C GLN A 27 -20.54 31.25 -6.68
N THR A 28 -21.54 31.04 -5.83
CA THR A 28 -22.10 29.71 -5.58
C THR A 28 -22.76 29.21 -6.86
N ASN A 29 -22.22 28.13 -7.43
CA ASN A 29 -22.97 27.29 -8.35
C ASN A 29 -22.82 25.83 -7.92
N THR A 30 -23.58 25.47 -6.90
CA THR A 30 -23.75 24.08 -6.46
C THR A 30 -24.59 23.35 -7.50
N ASN A 31 -23.97 22.47 -8.31
CA ASN A 31 -24.72 21.44 -9.01
C ASN A 31 -23.88 20.21 -9.38
N SER A 32 -24.56 19.06 -9.33
CA SER A 32 -24.13 17.73 -9.79
C SER A 32 -22.85 17.12 -9.21
N LEU A 33 -23.07 16.11 -8.36
CA LEU A 33 -22.13 15.03 -8.10
C LEU A 33 -21.58 14.44 -9.41
N SER A 34 -20.26 14.43 -9.58
CA SER A 34 -19.59 13.53 -10.53
C SER A 34 -18.14 13.34 -10.12
N GLY A 35 -17.72 12.07 -10.01
CA GLY A 35 -16.31 11.71 -9.82
C GLY A 35 -15.76 11.99 -8.42
N SER A 36 -16.01 11.08 -7.48
CA SER A 36 -14.99 10.76 -6.47
C SER A 36 -13.82 10.06 -7.17
N SER A 37 -13.06 10.82 -7.95
CA SER A 37 -11.76 10.37 -8.42
C SER A 37 -10.83 10.40 -7.21
N ASN A 38 -10.42 9.20 -6.77
CA ASN A 38 -9.37 9.03 -5.77
C ASN A 38 -8.06 9.60 -6.32
N ALA A 39 -7.92 10.92 -6.27
CA ALA A 39 -6.65 11.62 -6.33
C ALA A 39 -5.92 11.33 -5.01
N VAL A 40 -5.47 10.08 -4.88
CA VAL A 40 -4.30 9.76 -4.09
C VAL A 40 -3.22 10.67 -4.66
N GLN A 41 -2.95 11.78 -3.96
CA GLN A 41 -1.86 12.66 -4.31
C GLN A 41 -0.63 11.76 -4.38
N SER A 42 -0.07 11.65 -5.58
CA SER A 42 1.22 10.97 -5.70
C SER A 42 2.17 11.81 -4.86
N SER A 43 2.61 11.27 -3.73
CA SER A 43 3.90 11.66 -3.19
C SER A 43 4.90 11.61 -4.33
N ASP A 44 5.86 12.54 -4.34
CA ASP A 44 6.93 12.56 -5.34
C ASP A 44 7.52 11.16 -5.42
N ALA A 45 7.30 10.50 -6.56
CA ALA A 45 7.38 9.05 -6.63
C ALA A 45 8.84 8.62 -6.51
N VAL A 46 9.25 8.29 -5.27
CA VAL A 46 10.61 7.88 -4.93
C VAL A 46 11.02 6.78 -5.91
N ASN A 47 12.03 7.06 -6.74
CA ASN A 47 12.41 6.13 -7.78
C ASN A 47 13.22 4.97 -7.19
N TYR A 48 12.59 3.82 -7.04
CA TYR A 48 13.21 2.62 -6.49
C TYR A 48 14.02 1.80 -7.53
N ASP A 49 14.11 2.23 -8.80
CA ASP A 49 14.75 1.48 -9.90
C ASP A 49 16.25 1.25 -9.71
N ASN A 50 16.93 2.06 -8.89
CA ASN A 50 18.37 1.91 -8.60
C ASN A 50 18.68 1.53 -7.15
N VAL A 51 17.64 1.38 -6.32
CA VAL A 51 17.80 1.03 -4.90
C VAL A 51 17.89 -0.50 -4.76
N VAL A 52 18.79 -0.99 -3.90
CA VAL A 52 18.73 -2.37 -3.40
C VAL A 52 17.98 -2.32 -2.07
N LEU A 53 16.85 -3.03 -1.99
CA LEU A 53 16.06 -3.14 -0.76
C LEU A 53 16.35 -4.50 -0.12
N PRO A 54 16.38 -4.60 1.22
CA PRO A 54 16.54 -5.89 1.90
C PRO A 54 15.40 -6.83 1.50
N SER A 55 15.71 -8.12 1.38
CA SER A 55 14.75 -9.15 1.01
C SER A 55 13.69 -9.33 2.11
N ARG A 56 12.53 -9.89 1.75
CA ARG A 56 11.51 -10.23 2.75
C ARG A 56 12.06 -11.14 3.85
N ALA A 57 12.84 -12.16 3.46
CA ALA A 57 13.46 -13.09 4.40
C ALA A 57 14.45 -12.40 5.35
N GLN A 58 15.24 -11.44 4.86
CA GLN A 58 16.14 -10.64 5.70
C GLN A 58 15.36 -9.79 6.72
N LEU A 59 14.26 -9.16 6.31
CA LEU A 59 13.41 -8.36 7.21
C LEU A 59 12.62 -9.23 8.21
N ASP A 60 12.20 -10.43 7.81
CA ASP A 60 11.56 -11.40 8.71
C ASP A 60 12.59 -11.94 9.74
N GLN A 61 13.84 -12.17 9.32
CA GLN A 61 14.96 -12.58 10.18
C GLN A 61 15.37 -11.46 11.16
N GLU A 62 15.61 -10.23 10.70
CA GLU A 62 16.00 -9.09 11.56
C GLU A 62 14.95 -8.83 12.66
N MET A 63 13.66 -8.91 12.32
CA MET A 63 12.58 -8.80 13.31
C MET A 63 12.57 -9.96 14.32
N TYR A 64 12.85 -11.19 13.89
CA TYR A 64 12.92 -12.35 14.76
C TYR A 64 14.11 -12.27 15.73
N GLU A 65 15.30 -11.93 15.22
CA GLU A 65 16.52 -11.77 16.02
C GLU A 65 16.41 -10.61 17.01
N ALA A 66 15.85 -9.47 16.59
CA ALA A 66 15.60 -8.35 17.49
C ALA A 66 14.61 -8.72 18.61
N LYS A 67 13.56 -9.49 18.31
CA LYS A 67 12.64 -9.99 19.33
C LYS A 67 13.36 -10.93 20.30
N LEU A 68 14.14 -11.90 19.80
CA LEU A 68 14.90 -12.82 20.64
C LEU A 68 15.90 -12.09 21.55
N ALA A 69 16.60 -11.09 21.01
CA ALA A 69 17.50 -10.23 21.79
C ALA A 69 16.76 -9.41 22.86
N ARG A 70 15.54 -8.95 22.56
CA ARG A 70 14.68 -8.23 23.51
C ARG A 70 14.19 -9.14 24.64
N ASP A 71 13.73 -10.35 24.30
CA ASP A 71 13.26 -11.37 25.24
C ASP A 71 14.40 -11.86 26.16
N GLN A 72 15.64 -11.90 25.65
CA GLN A 72 16.86 -12.20 26.42
C GLN A 72 17.44 -11.00 27.19
N GLY A 73 16.80 -9.84 27.15
CA GLY A 73 17.27 -8.63 27.83
C GLY A 73 18.56 -8.02 27.27
N ARG A 74 19.01 -8.45 26.09
CA ARG A 74 20.24 -7.94 25.42
C ARG A 74 20.07 -6.55 24.82
N ILE A 75 18.83 -6.17 24.49
CA ILE A 75 18.50 -4.84 23.98
C ILE A 75 17.35 -4.19 24.78
N SER A 76 17.37 -2.86 24.81
CA SER A 76 16.33 -2.07 25.47
C SER A 76 15.00 -2.08 24.68
N PRO A 77 13.87 -1.72 25.30
CA PRO A 77 12.61 -1.52 24.58
C PRO A 77 12.74 -0.51 23.42
N THR A 78 13.47 0.59 23.63
CA THR A 78 13.66 1.64 22.64
C THR A 78 14.44 1.14 21.43
N GLN A 79 15.55 0.43 21.64
CA GLN A 79 16.35 -0.19 20.58
C GLN A 79 15.53 -1.21 19.77
N TYR A 80 14.68 -1.99 20.44
CA TYR A 80 13.77 -2.90 19.76
C TYR A 80 12.73 -2.15 18.88
N CYS A 81 12.16 -1.06 19.38
CA CYS A 81 11.26 -0.20 18.60
C CYS A 81 11.96 0.46 17.41
N GLU A 82 13.23 0.86 17.52
CA GLU A 82 14.02 1.42 16.42
C GLU A 82 14.23 0.39 15.29
N VAL A 83 14.54 -0.87 15.64
CA VAL A 83 14.66 -1.96 14.65
C VAL A 83 13.30 -2.24 13.99
N LEU A 84 12.21 -2.29 14.77
CA LEU A 84 10.87 -2.45 14.21
C LEU A 84 10.50 -1.33 13.23
N ALA A 85 10.74 -0.06 13.59
CA ALA A 85 10.47 1.08 12.73
C ALA A 85 11.27 1.02 11.41
N ARG A 86 12.56 0.69 11.49
CA ARG A 86 13.43 0.48 10.32
C ARG A 86 12.89 -0.63 9.41
N CYS A 87 12.54 -1.78 9.99
CA CYS A 87 11.96 -2.90 9.25
C CYS A 87 10.63 -2.53 8.59
N MET A 88 9.78 -1.74 9.25
CA MET A 88 8.51 -1.27 8.67
C MET A 88 8.74 -0.34 7.48
N HIS A 89 9.61 0.66 7.59
CA HIS A 89 9.93 1.55 6.46
C HIS A 89 10.56 0.80 5.28
N ALA A 90 11.38 -0.23 5.54
CA ALA A 90 11.90 -1.09 4.48
C ALA A 90 10.79 -1.92 3.79
N ARG A 91 9.77 -2.38 4.54
CA ARG A 91 8.58 -3.05 3.96
C ARG A 91 7.72 -2.07 3.15
N GLU A 92 7.54 -0.85 3.62
CA GLU A 92 6.82 0.23 2.95
C GLU A 92 7.47 0.56 1.59
N ALA A 93 8.78 0.80 1.56
CA ALA A 93 9.53 1.02 0.32
C ALA A 93 9.43 -0.15 -0.68
N ARG A 94 9.35 -1.40 -0.19
CA ARG A 94 9.12 -2.59 -1.03
C ARG A 94 7.69 -2.59 -1.62
N LEU A 95 6.68 -2.20 -0.84
CA LEU A 95 5.30 -2.08 -1.31
C LEU A 95 5.16 -0.96 -2.35
N ASP A 96 5.80 0.19 -2.13
CA ASP A 96 5.80 1.30 -3.09
C ASP A 96 6.46 0.90 -4.42
N ARG A 97 7.61 0.22 -4.39
CA ARG A 97 8.21 -0.38 -5.60
C ARG A 97 7.22 -1.32 -6.29
N ALA A 98 6.59 -2.23 -5.56
CA ALA A 98 5.63 -3.19 -6.13
C ALA A 98 4.43 -2.46 -6.77
N MET A 99 3.94 -1.38 -6.15
CA MET A 99 2.88 -0.53 -6.70
C MET A 99 3.32 0.23 -7.95
N GLN A 100 4.54 0.79 -7.98
CA GLN A 100 5.11 1.44 -9.17
C GLN A 100 5.25 0.43 -10.32
N GLY A 101 5.83 -0.74 -10.03
CA GLY A 101 5.95 -1.85 -10.98
C GLY A 101 4.60 -2.34 -11.50
N LEU A 102 3.56 -2.36 -10.67
CA LEU A 102 2.20 -2.70 -11.08
C LEU A 102 1.57 -1.63 -12.00
N ARG A 103 1.86 -0.34 -11.78
CA ARG A 103 1.40 0.76 -12.65
C ARG A 103 2.05 0.64 -14.04
N ARG A 104 3.38 0.46 -14.09
CA ARG A 104 4.13 0.21 -15.34
C ARG A 104 3.64 -1.05 -16.07
N ALA A 105 3.33 -2.12 -15.34
CA ALA A 105 2.73 -3.34 -15.91
C ALA A 105 1.41 -3.05 -16.64
N LYS A 106 0.53 -2.23 -16.05
CA LYS A 106 -0.75 -1.84 -16.66
C LYS A 106 -0.59 -0.94 -17.89
N GLN A 107 0.53 -0.22 -17.98
CA GLN A 107 0.89 0.61 -19.14
C GLN A 107 1.60 -0.19 -20.25
N GLY A 108 1.98 -1.45 -19.99
CA GLY A 108 2.68 -2.32 -20.93
C GLY A 108 4.20 -2.17 -20.93
N GLU A 109 4.76 -1.42 -19.98
CA GLU A 109 6.19 -1.04 -19.94
C GLU A 109 7.10 -2.08 -19.25
N ASN A 110 6.54 -3.17 -18.71
CA ASN A 110 7.30 -4.14 -17.91
C ASN A 110 7.93 -5.27 -18.72
N THR A 111 9.24 -5.47 -18.55
CA THR A 111 9.91 -6.74 -18.85
C THR A 111 9.66 -7.78 -17.73
N ARG A 112 9.95 -9.05 -18.02
CA ARG A 112 9.90 -10.13 -17.00
C ARG A 112 10.84 -9.83 -15.83
N GLU A 113 12.06 -9.35 -16.09
CA GLU A 113 13.02 -9.01 -15.04
C GLU A 113 12.51 -7.89 -14.13
N LEU A 114 11.85 -6.87 -14.71
CA LEU A 114 11.24 -5.78 -13.94
C LEU A 114 10.10 -6.28 -13.04
N ILE A 115 9.28 -7.24 -13.51
CA ILE A 115 8.23 -7.86 -12.68
C ILE A 115 8.88 -8.64 -11.53
N ASN A 116 9.82 -9.55 -11.83
CA ASN A 116 10.53 -10.32 -10.82
C ASN A 116 11.12 -9.41 -9.73
N ARG A 117 11.84 -8.35 -10.14
CA ARG A 117 12.48 -7.39 -9.23
C ARG A 117 11.49 -6.53 -8.44
N ASN A 118 10.37 -6.12 -9.04
CA ASN A 118 9.42 -5.23 -8.36
C ASN A 118 8.59 -5.94 -7.29
N PHE A 119 8.42 -7.26 -7.40
CA PHE A 119 7.71 -8.09 -6.43
C PHE A 119 8.63 -8.98 -5.59
N ASP A 120 9.95 -8.90 -5.81
CA ASP A 120 10.99 -9.81 -5.29
C ASP A 120 10.64 -11.30 -5.48
N LEU A 121 10.11 -11.63 -6.66
CA LEU A 121 9.78 -13.00 -7.05
C LEU A 121 10.98 -13.66 -7.72
N THR A 122 11.23 -14.90 -7.33
CA THR A 122 12.16 -15.80 -8.03
C THR A 122 11.54 -16.29 -9.35
N ASP A 123 12.38 -16.64 -10.33
CA ASP A 123 11.89 -17.20 -11.60
C ASP A 123 11.13 -18.52 -11.42
N SER A 124 11.43 -19.28 -10.37
CA SER A 124 10.66 -20.44 -9.93
C SER A 124 9.24 -20.07 -9.51
N GLU A 125 9.06 -19.08 -8.62
CA GLU A 125 7.72 -18.65 -8.16
C GLU A 125 6.87 -18.10 -9.31
N VAL A 126 7.48 -17.35 -10.23
CA VAL A 126 6.79 -16.85 -11.43
C VAL A 126 6.42 -17.99 -12.39
N GLY A 127 7.31 -18.98 -12.56
CA GLY A 127 7.06 -20.19 -13.34
C GLY A 127 5.91 -21.02 -12.77
N GLU A 128 5.94 -21.30 -11.46
CA GLU A 128 4.91 -22.05 -10.74
C GLU A 128 3.55 -21.35 -10.78
N SER A 129 3.51 -20.05 -10.52
CA SER A 129 2.29 -19.23 -10.61
C SER A 129 1.69 -19.27 -12.03
N ARG A 130 2.52 -19.17 -13.07
CA ARG A 130 2.08 -19.24 -14.47
C ARG A 130 1.55 -20.61 -14.84
N GLU A 131 2.20 -21.69 -14.40
CA GLU A 131 1.76 -23.07 -14.63
C GLU A 131 0.47 -23.39 -13.86
N GLN A 132 0.32 -22.90 -12.62
CA GLN A 132 -0.91 -23.01 -11.85
C GLN A 132 -2.06 -22.25 -12.52
N ALA A 133 -1.81 -21.04 -13.03
CA ALA A 133 -2.79 -20.26 -13.78
C ALA A 133 -3.22 -21.00 -15.07
N ARG A 134 -2.28 -21.57 -15.81
CA ARG A 134 -2.53 -22.38 -17.01
C ARG A 134 -3.43 -23.58 -16.69
N ARG A 135 -3.08 -24.41 -15.70
CA ARG A 135 -3.90 -25.57 -15.28
C ARG A 135 -5.32 -25.16 -14.89
N ARG A 136 -5.47 -24.01 -14.22
CA ARG A 136 -6.79 -23.47 -13.83
C ARG A 136 -7.62 -23.01 -15.03
N ILE A 137 -6.98 -22.50 -16.09
CA ILE A 137 -7.64 -22.14 -17.35
C ILE A 137 -8.06 -23.41 -18.10
N GLU A 138 -7.15 -24.38 -18.28
CA GLU A 138 -7.41 -25.66 -18.95
C GLU A 138 -8.60 -26.40 -18.30
N LEU A 139 -8.63 -26.48 -16.96
CA LEU A 139 -9.75 -27.08 -16.21
C LEU A 139 -11.08 -26.35 -16.43
N LYS A 140 -11.06 -25.01 -16.51
CA LYS A 140 -12.29 -24.22 -16.80
C LYS A 140 -12.79 -24.48 -18.21
N LEU A 141 -11.89 -24.48 -19.20
CA LEU A 141 -12.23 -24.75 -20.60
C LEU A 141 -12.78 -26.16 -20.79
N GLU A 142 -12.19 -27.17 -20.13
CA GLU A 142 -12.72 -28.53 -20.21
C GLU A 142 -14.11 -28.64 -19.56
N ASN A 143 -14.31 -28.00 -18.40
CA ASN A 143 -15.62 -27.99 -17.75
C ASN A 143 -16.69 -27.26 -18.58
N LEU A 144 -16.35 -26.17 -19.27
CA LEU A 144 -17.23 -25.52 -20.24
C LEU A 144 -17.59 -26.47 -21.39
N ARG A 145 -16.61 -27.14 -22.00
CA ARG A 145 -16.85 -28.13 -23.07
C ARG A 145 -17.75 -29.28 -22.62
N ARG A 146 -17.56 -29.80 -21.40
CA ARG A 146 -18.42 -30.84 -20.80
C ARG A 146 -19.84 -30.31 -20.55
N HIS A 147 -19.98 -29.07 -20.09
CA HIS A 147 -21.26 -28.41 -19.87
C HIS A 147 -22.05 -28.23 -21.18
N GLU A 148 -21.42 -27.70 -22.22
CA GLU A 148 -21.99 -27.54 -23.56
C GLU A 148 -22.44 -28.87 -24.15
N GLN A 149 -21.60 -29.91 -24.11
CA GLN A 149 -21.98 -31.26 -24.52
C GLN A 149 -23.20 -31.79 -23.75
N GLY A 150 -23.28 -31.49 -22.44
CA GLY A 150 -24.43 -31.82 -21.59
C GLY A 150 -25.71 -31.03 -21.92
N ILE A 151 -25.60 -29.82 -22.48
CA ILE A 151 -26.73 -29.05 -23.02
C ILE A 151 -27.17 -29.64 -24.36
N CYS A 152 -26.24 -29.85 -25.30
CA CYS A 152 -26.54 -30.43 -26.62
C CYS A 152 -27.24 -31.78 -26.50
N ARG A 153 -26.72 -32.69 -25.66
CA ARG A 153 -27.36 -34.00 -25.41
C ARG A 153 -28.78 -33.85 -24.85
N ARG A 154 -28.99 -32.95 -23.88
CA ARG A 154 -30.33 -32.70 -23.28
C ARG A 154 -31.32 -32.07 -24.26
N ARG A 155 -30.86 -31.24 -25.20
CA ARG A 155 -31.70 -30.67 -26.26
C ARG A 155 -32.09 -31.75 -27.28
N VAL A 156 -31.16 -32.63 -27.65
CA VAL A 156 -31.44 -33.76 -28.56
C VAL A 156 -32.42 -34.76 -27.94
N THR A 157 -32.28 -35.11 -26.66
CA THR A 157 -33.14 -36.15 -26.03
C THR A 157 -34.53 -35.68 -25.62
N ARG A 158 -34.87 -34.39 -25.75
CA ARG A 158 -36.21 -33.86 -25.39
C ARG A 158 -37.13 -33.62 -26.58
N GLY A 159 -36.62 -33.72 -27.82
CA GLY A 159 -37.36 -33.28 -29.00
C GLY A 159 -37.49 -31.75 -29.08
N PHE A 160 -37.93 -31.28 -30.25
CA PHE A 160 -38.47 -29.94 -30.45
C PHE A 160 -39.99 -30.05 -30.51
#